data_AF-A0A2A5FX66-F1
#
_entry.id   AF-A0A2A5FX66-F1
#
_cell.length_a   1.000
_cell.length_b   1.000
_cell.length_c   1.000
_cell.angle_alpha   90.00
_cell.angle_beta   90.00
_cell.angle_gamma   90.00
#
_symmetry.space_group_name_H-M   'P 1'
#
loop_
_entity.id
_entity.type
_entity.pdbx_description
1 polymer ?
#
loop_
_entity_poly.entity_id
_entity_poly.type
_entity_poly.pdbx_seq_one_letter_code
_entity_poly.pdbx_strand_id
1 'polypeptide(L)'
;MSNKNKGDQKMKIINKIITAVVIVAFSFPALGNNKSDNTPSNDKTTNNEEVLKIKGDISNLSIDLTEAVIKLYDGNTLIETIKTNKAGKFQLNLLKDKQYMLEVCAENHLAKRIVLNTSVDEIIGKTPEFHPSLELISEKLVRGTDYSELDFPYAIVEYDETLEGFDFNKEYTAEMKKLEKEFIYEAYLITKRQMKAMKKRKSNNTRIQPEIVK
;
A
#
# COMPACT_ATOMS: atom_id res chain seq x y z
N MET A 1 -29.18 -2.36 12.34
CA MET A 1 -28.77 -1.69 11.09
C MET A 1 -28.43 -2.75 10.05
N SER A 2 -29.02 -2.64 8.87
CA SER A 2 -29.15 -3.71 7.87
C SER A 2 -27.84 -4.04 7.14
N ASN A 3 -27.53 -5.34 7.00
CA ASN A 3 -26.37 -5.88 6.27
C ASN A 3 -26.29 -5.37 4.81
N LYS A 4 -27.43 -5.01 4.22
CA LYS A 4 -27.53 -4.48 2.85
C LYS A 4 -26.80 -3.14 2.68
N ASN A 5 -26.86 -2.29 3.70
CA ASN A 5 -26.24 -0.95 3.65
C ASN A 5 -24.70 -1.00 3.77
N LYS A 6 -24.14 -2.09 4.34
CA LYS A 6 -22.68 -2.27 4.46
C LYS A 6 -22.06 -2.70 3.13
N GLY A 7 -22.73 -3.59 2.39
CA GLY A 7 -22.29 -4.02 1.06
C GLY A 7 -22.28 -2.88 0.02
N ASP A 8 -23.33 -2.06 0.01
CA ASP A 8 -23.44 -0.93 -0.93
C ASP A 8 -22.37 0.15 -0.69
N GLN A 9 -22.01 0.39 0.59
CA GLN A 9 -20.93 1.33 0.93
C GLN A 9 -19.56 0.79 0.53
N LYS A 10 -19.32 -0.51 0.71
CA LYS A 10 -18.09 -1.17 0.28
C LYS A 10 -17.89 -1.08 -1.23
N MET A 11 -18.94 -1.33 -2.01
CA MET A 11 -18.91 -1.22 -3.48
C MET A 11 -18.64 0.21 -3.96
N LYS A 12 -19.19 1.23 -3.29
CA LYS A 12 -18.89 2.64 -3.61
C LYS A 12 -17.42 2.98 -3.39
N ILE A 13 -16.83 2.50 -2.29
CA ILE A 13 -15.40 2.67 -1.99
C ILE A 13 -14.56 1.96 -3.05
N ILE A 14 -14.87 0.71 -3.39
CA ILE A 14 -14.14 -0.05 -4.43
C ILE A 14 -14.19 0.68 -5.78
N ASN A 15 -15.36 1.18 -6.20
CA ASN A 15 -15.49 1.90 -7.47
C ASN A 15 -14.66 3.20 -7.48
N LYS A 16 -14.61 3.92 -6.37
CA LYS A 16 -13.76 5.11 -6.24
C LYS A 16 -12.27 4.76 -6.29
N ILE A 17 -11.85 3.70 -5.59
CA ILE A 17 -10.48 3.19 -5.62
C ILE A 17 -10.08 2.82 -7.05
N ILE A 18 -10.92 2.04 -7.75
CA ILE A 18 -10.68 1.65 -9.15
C ILE A 18 -10.56 2.88 -10.04
N THR A 19 -11.46 3.86 -9.88
CA THR A 19 -11.43 5.09 -10.69
C THR A 19 -10.14 5.87 -10.48
N ALA A 20 -9.70 6.04 -9.23
CA ALA A 20 -8.45 6.74 -8.90
C ALA A 20 -7.23 6.02 -9.48
N VAL A 21 -7.15 4.68 -9.35
CA VAL A 21 -6.03 3.89 -9.91
C VAL A 21 -6.01 3.92 -11.44
N VAL A 22 -7.18 3.84 -12.08
CA VAL A 22 -7.31 3.92 -13.55
C VAL A 22 -6.87 5.30 -14.06
N ILE A 23 -7.23 6.39 -13.37
CA ILE A 23 -6.78 7.74 -13.77
C ILE A 23 -5.25 7.81 -13.81
N VAL A 24 -4.56 7.32 -12.77
CA VAL A 24 -3.08 7.34 -12.75
C VAL A 24 -2.47 6.48 -13.87
N ALA A 25 -3.10 5.36 -14.22
CA ALA A 25 -2.62 4.46 -15.28
C ALA A 25 -2.89 4.97 -16.71
N PHE A 26 -3.85 5.87 -16.92
CA PHE A 26 -4.27 6.37 -18.24
C PHE A 26 -3.91 7.83 -18.53
N SER A 27 -3.30 8.57 -17.59
CA SER A 27 -2.85 9.95 -17.81
C SER A 27 -1.66 10.11 -18.77
N PHE A 28 -1.24 9.04 -19.45
CA PHE A 28 -0.28 9.12 -20.56
C PHE A 28 -0.86 8.53 -21.85
N PRO A 29 -0.75 9.24 -22.99
CA PRO A 29 -1.02 8.63 -24.27
C PRO A 29 -0.07 7.44 -24.45
N ALA A 30 -0.63 6.27 -24.75
CA ALA A 30 0.15 5.12 -25.18
C ALA A 30 0.98 5.53 -26.41
N LEU A 31 2.29 5.72 -26.23
CA LEU A 31 3.21 6.00 -27.32
C LEU A 31 3.40 4.71 -28.13
N GLY A 32 2.43 4.44 -29.00
CA GLY A 32 2.48 3.39 -30.00
C GLY A 32 2.51 3.99 -31.40
N ASN A 33 3.65 3.90 -32.09
CA ASN A 33 3.78 3.10 -33.32
C ASN A 33 5.15 3.29 -33.98
N ASN A 34 5.80 2.15 -34.25
CA ASN A 34 6.96 2.05 -35.11
C ASN A 34 6.60 2.50 -36.53
N LYS A 35 7.19 3.60 -36.98
CA LYS A 35 7.47 3.85 -38.39
C LYS A 35 8.91 4.36 -38.48
N SER A 36 9.76 3.54 -39.10
CA SER A 36 11.13 3.90 -39.42
C SER A 36 11.09 4.95 -40.52
N ASP A 37 11.35 6.19 -40.15
CA ASP A 37 11.82 7.23 -41.07
C ASP A 37 13.16 7.72 -40.54
N ASN A 38 14.24 7.37 -41.25
CA ASN A 38 15.60 7.76 -40.93
C ASN A 38 15.79 9.25 -41.25
N THR A 39 15.51 10.10 -40.27
CA THR A 39 15.99 11.48 -40.23
C THR A 39 16.77 11.64 -38.92
N PRO A 40 18.00 12.16 -38.91
CA PRO A 40 18.75 12.30 -37.67
C PRO A 40 18.19 13.48 -36.87
N SER A 41 17.15 13.22 -36.08
CA SER A 41 16.71 14.12 -35.03
C SER A 41 17.59 13.90 -33.80
N ASN A 42 18.54 14.81 -33.60
CA ASN A 42 19.12 15.09 -32.30
C ASN A 42 17.99 15.54 -31.36
N ASP A 43 17.37 14.61 -30.63
CA ASP A 43 16.96 14.77 -29.23
C ASP A 43 16.38 13.45 -28.71
N LYS A 44 17.16 12.73 -27.90
CA LYS A 44 16.66 11.83 -26.86
C LYS A 44 17.56 12.02 -25.66
N THR A 45 17.45 13.20 -25.06
CA THR A 45 17.91 13.38 -23.69
C THR A 45 17.01 12.52 -22.80
N THR A 46 17.48 11.33 -22.43
CA THR A 46 16.94 10.61 -21.28
C THR A 46 17.06 11.54 -20.08
N ASN A 47 15.96 12.21 -19.70
CA ASN A 47 15.91 13.11 -18.55
C ASN A 47 16.14 12.30 -17.26
N ASN A 48 17.40 12.13 -16.89
CA ASN A 48 17.83 11.54 -15.62
C ASN A 48 17.85 12.61 -14.51
N GLU A 49 16.87 13.50 -14.50
CA GLU A 49 16.75 14.54 -13.48
C GLU A 49 16.07 13.94 -12.25
N GLU A 50 16.74 14.00 -11.09
CA GLU A 50 16.15 13.61 -9.80
C GLU A 50 15.17 14.70 -9.34
N VAL A 51 13.89 14.35 -9.22
CA VAL A 51 12.82 15.31 -8.90
C VAL A 51 12.13 15.05 -7.57
N LEU A 52 12.35 13.88 -6.97
CA LEU A 52 11.73 13.55 -5.70
C LEU A 52 12.66 12.71 -4.84
N LYS A 53 12.85 13.16 -3.60
CA LYS A 53 13.51 12.38 -2.56
C LYS A 53 12.50 11.81 -1.58
N ILE A 54 12.43 10.49 -1.46
CA ILE A 54 11.58 9.82 -0.48
C ILE A 54 12.41 9.50 0.75
N LYS A 55 11.92 9.88 1.94
CA LYS A 55 12.48 9.49 3.23
C LYS A 55 11.38 8.89 4.09
N GLY A 56 11.29 7.57 4.11
CA GLY A 56 10.20 6.91 4.79
C GLY A 56 10.60 6.25 6.10
N ASP A 57 9.61 6.10 6.98
CA ASP A 57 9.69 5.34 8.22
C ASP A 57 8.63 4.24 8.20
N ILE A 58 9.04 3.02 8.54
CA ILE A 58 8.16 1.86 8.60
C ILE A 58 8.02 1.44 10.05
N SER A 59 6.78 1.26 10.45
CA SER A 59 6.39 0.76 11.76
C SER A 59 5.40 -0.39 11.60
N ASN A 60 5.04 -1.00 12.72
CA ASN A 60 3.94 -1.93 12.85
C ASN A 60 3.40 -1.84 14.28
N LEU A 61 2.20 -2.37 14.50
CA LEU A 61 1.60 -2.47 15.84
C LEU A 61 2.30 -3.51 16.75
N SER A 62 3.18 -4.35 16.19
CA SER A 62 3.89 -5.43 16.89
C SER A 62 5.38 -5.12 17.04
N ILE A 63 6.06 -5.64 18.06
CA ILE A 63 7.48 -5.31 18.30
C ILE A 63 8.44 -6.00 17.29
N ASP A 64 7.92 -6.87 16.42
CA ASP A 64 8.71 -7.84 15.66
C ASP A 64 9.13 -7.37 14.24
N LEU A 65 9.10 -6.06 13.94
CA LEU A 65 9.56 -5.60 12.62
C LEU A 65 11.09 -5.66 12.54
N THR A 66 11.61 -6.70 11.89
CA THR A 66 13.04 -6.80 11.57
C THR A 66 13.24 -6.59 10.07
N GLU A 67 14.00 -5.54 9.72
CA GLU A 67 14.51 -5.24 8.37
C GLU A 67 13.50 -5.41 7.23
N ALA A 68 12.54 -4.48 7.11
CA ALA A 68 11.64 -4.45 5.97
C ALA A 68 12.42 -4.26 4.65
N VAL A 69 11.94 -4.93 3.60
CA VAL A 69 12.47 -4.86 2.24
C VAL A 69 11.59 -3.91 1.44
N ILE A 70 12.23 -2.97 0.77
CA ILE A 70 11.61 -2.00 -0.13
C ILE A 70 12.00 -2.36 -1.54
N LYS A 71 11.00 -2.57 -2.39
CA LYS A 71 11.17 -2.79 -3.82
C LYS A 71 10.62 -1.59 -4.56
N LEU A 72 11.42 -1.03 -5.44
CA LEU A 72 11.01 0.08 -6.30
C LEU A 72 10.86 -0.43 -7.73
N TYR A 73 9.68 -0.22 -8.30
CA TYR A 73 9.37 -0.56 -9.68
C TYR A 73 9.17 0.72 -10.49
N ASP A 74 9.64 0.73 -11.73
CA ASP A 74 9.30 1.71 -12.77
C ASP A 74 8.36 1.02 -13.76
N GLY A 75 7.09 1.43 -13.75
CA GLY A 75 6.00 0.64 -14.31
C GLY A 75 5.97 -0.78 -13.73
N ASN A 76 6.20 -1.79 -14.58
CA ASN A 76 6.24 -3.20 -14.18
C ASN A 76 7.65 -3.75 -13.97
N THR A 77 8.68 -2.92 -14.09
CA THR A 77 10.09 -3.35 -14.01
C THR A 77 10.64 -3.06 -12.63
N LEU A 78 11.11 -4.09 -11.92
CA LEU A 78 11.85 -3.91 -10.67
C LEU A 78 13.20 -3.24 -10.96
N ILE A 79 13.42 -2.03 -10.45
CA ILE A 79 14.65 -1.26 -10.69
C ILE A 79 15.56 -1.19 -9.46
N GLU A 80 15.02 -1.33 -8.25
CA GLU A 80 15.81 -1.28 -7.03
C GLU A 80 15.21 -2.15 -5.93
N THR A 81 16.05 -2.71 -5.07
CA THR A 81 15.65 -3.38 -3.83
C THR A 81 16.59 -2.96 -2.71
N ILE A 82 16.05 -2.34 -1.66
CA ILE A 82 16.79 -1.92 -0.48
C ILE A 82 16.19 -2.53 0.78
N LYS A 83 16.98 -2.59 1.84
CA LYS A 83 16.49 -2.90 3.19
C LYS A 83 16.42 -1.63 4.01
N THR A 84 15.45 -1.55 4.91
CA THR A 84 15.44 -0.50 5.92
C THR A 84 16.56 -0.69 6.93
N ASN A 85 16.94 0.39 7.59
CA ASN A 85 17.81 0.28 8.76
C ASN A 85 17.04 -0.34 9.95
N LYS A 86 17.73 -0.56 11.08
CA LYS A 86 17.16 -1.13 12.31
C LYS A 86 16.04 -0.28 12.93
N ALA A 87 15.95 1.00 12.58
CA ALA A 87 14.88 1.89 13.02
C ALA A 87 13.73 1.97 12.00
N GLY A 88 13.71 1.09 10.99
CA GLY A 88 12.66 1.05 9.96
C GLY A 88 12.75 2.17 8.92
N LYS A 89 13.85 2.94 8.87
CA LYS A 89 14.01 4.06 7.94
C LYS A 89 14.59 3.64 6.61
N PHE A 90 14.18 4.31 5.54
CA PHE A 90 14.74 4.16 4.20
C PHE A 90 14.77 5.50 3.45
N GLN A 91 15.57 5.54 2.38
CA GLN A 91 15.63 6.69 1.47
C GLN A 91 15.76 6.20 0.03
N LEU A 92 15.05 6.88 -0.90
CA LEU A 92 15.12 6.66 -2.33
C LEU A 92 15.13 8.01 -3.06
N ASN A 93 15.75 8.07 -4.24
CA ASN A 93 15.66 9.21 -5.14
C ASN A 93 14.95 8.77 -6.42
N LEU A 94 13.97 9.54 -6.88
CA LEU A 94 13.16 9.23 -8.05
C LEU A 94 13.41 10.24 -9.17
N LEU A 95 13.51 9.71 -10.39
CA LEU A 95 13.68 10.49 -11.60
C LEU A 95 12.35 11.06 -12.11
N LYS A 96 12.44 12.14 -12.86
CA LYS A 96 11.32 12.85 -13.49
C LYS A 96 10.54 11.99 -14.49
N ASP A 97 9.28 12.34 -14.70
CA ASP A 97 8.41 11.84 -15.78
C ASP A 97 8.28 10.31 -15.79
N LYS A 98 8.12 9.74 -14.59
CA LYS A 98 8.05 8.30 -14.37
C LYS A 98 6.85 7.94 -13.49
N GLN A 99 6.41 6.69 -13.62
CA GLN A 99 5.41 6.11 -12.74
C GLN A 99 6.07 4.99 -11.92
N TYR A 100 6.25 5.23 -10.64
CA TYR A 100 6.85 4.27 -9.73
C TYR A 100 5.80 3.56 -8.89
N MET A 101 6.11 2.31 -8.54
CA MET A 101 5.46 1.61 -7.44
C MET A 101 6.50 1.28 -6.38
N LEU A 102 6.26 1.74 -5.17
CA LEU A 102 6.99 1.35 -3.97
C LEU A 102 6.24 0.19 -3.31
N GLU A 103 6.85 -0.98 -3.22
CA GLU A 103 6.31 -2.13 -2.48
C GLU A 103 7.15 -2.36 -1.22
N VAL A 104 6.48 -2.33 -0.07
CA VAL A 104 7.09 -2.54 1.24
C VAL A 104 6.71 -3.92 1.76
N CYS A 105 7.70 -4.76 1.99
CA CYS A 105 7.53 -6.13 2.46
C CYS A 105 8.24 -6.34 3.80
N ALA A 106 7.62 -7.09 4.71
CA ALA A 106 8.28 -7.60 5.90
C ALA A 106 7.76 -9.01 6.19
N GLU A 107 8.58 -9.84 6.85
CA GLU A 107 8.21 -11.23 7.13
C GLU A 107 6.95 -11.29 8.01
N ASN A 108 5.99 -12.17 7.66
CA ASN A 108 4.71 -12.33 8.37
C ASN A 108 3.83 -11.07 8.42
N HIS A 109 4.03 -10.14 7.48
CA HIS A 109 3.24 -8.92 7.31
C HIS A 109 2.70 -8.82 5.88
N LEU A 110 1.53 -8.19 5.75
CA LEU A 110 0.99 -7.84 4.44
C LEU A 110 1.90 -6.81 3.76
N ALA A 111 2.16 -7.02 2.47
CA ALA A 111 2.86 -6.03 1.66
C ALA A 111 2.00 -4.77 1.53
N LYS A 112 2.64 -3.59 1.59
CA LYS A 112 1.96 -2.31 1.40
C LYS A 112 2.56 -1.58 0.20
N ARG A 113 1.70 -1.05 -0.67
CA ARG A 113 2.10 -0.42 -1.93
C ARG A 113 1.82 1.08 -1.91
N ILE A 114 2.72 1.88 -2.49
CA ILE A 114 2.47 3.28 -2.82
C ILE A 114 2.73 3.44 -4.31
N VAL A 115 1.81 4.10 -5.02
CA VAL A 115 2.05 4.53 -6.40
C VAL A 115 2.48 5.98 -6.39
N LEU A 116 3.50 6.31 -7.16
CA LEU A 116 4.03 7.66 -7.30
C LEU A 116 4.09 8.04 -8.77
N ASN A 117 3.54 9.20 -9.10
CA ASN A 117 3.70 9.83 -10.40
C ASN A 117 4.64 11.02 -10.27
N THR A 118 5.82 10.97 -10.90
CA THR A 118 6.83 12.04 -10.87
C THR A 118 6.78 12.94 -12.10
N SER A 119 5.67 12.91 -12.84
CA SER A 119 5.43 13.79 -13.97
C SER A 119 5.09 15.18 -13.49
N VAL A 120 5.95 16.13 -13.83
CA VAL A 120 5.86 17.53 -13.40
C VAL A 120 6.54 18.36 -14.48
N ASP A 121 5.97 19.51 -14.85
CA ASP A 121 6.55 20.32 -15.91
C ASP A 121 7.92 20.89 -15.51
N GLU A 122 7.98 21.55 -14.36
CA GLU A 122 9.21 22.13 -13.82
C GLU A 122 9.19 22.14 -12.30
N ILE A 123 10.33 21.81 -11.69
CA ILE A 123 10.57 22.01 -10.26
C ILE A 123 11.56 23.15 -10.13
N ILE A 124 11.10 24.27 -9.58
CA ILE A 124 11.94 25.44 -9.36
C ILE A 124 12.52 25.36 -7.95
N GLY A 125 13.85 25.39 -7.84
CA GLY A 125 14.54 25.46 -6.55
C GLY A 125 15.01 24.10 -6.04
N LYS A 126 14.68 23.77 -4.78
CA LYS A 126 15.19 22.56 -4.12
C LYS A 126 14.31 21.36 -4.49
N THR A 127 14.94 20.22 -4.81
CA THR A 127 14.25 18.94 -4.96
C THR A 127 13.33 18.65 -3.77
N PRO A 128 12.01 18.49 -4.00
CA PRO A 128 11.04 18.16 -2.97
C PRO A 128 11.40 16.87 -2.21
N GLU A 129 11.01 16.86 -0.94
CA GLU A 129 11.11 15.66 -0.09
C GLU A 129 9.71 15.18 0.30
N PHE A 130 9.46 13.89 0.15
CA PHE A 130 8.24 13.23 0.61
C PHE A 130 8.56 12.26 1.75
N HIS A 131 7.80 12.36 2.85
CA HIS A 131 8.08 11.64 4.10
C HIS A 131 6.95 10.67 4.48
N PRO A 132 6.82 9.51 3.83
CA PRO A 132 5.78 8.55 4.14
C PRO A 132 6.05 7.84 5.47
N SER A 133 5.02 7.74 6.31
CA SER A 133 5.02 6.86 7.48
C SER A 133 4.05 5.70 7.24
N LEU A 134 4.59 4.48 7.23
CA LEU A 134 3.85 3.28 6.87
C LEU A 134 3.80 2.29 8.02
N GLU A 135 2.58 1.99 8.45
CA GLU A 135 2.31 0.94 9.41
C GLU A 135 1.95 -0.36 8.67
N LEU A 136 2.74 -1.41 8.88
CA LEU A 136 2.47 -2.74 8.33
C LEU A 136 1.57 -3.57 9.24
N ILE A 137 0.74 -4.39 8.61
CA ILE A 137 -0.24 -5.26 9.30
C ILE A 137 0.33 -6.67 9.33
N SER A 138 0.41 -7.26 10.53
CA SER A 138 0.76 -8.67 10.63
C SER A 138 -0.33 -9.55 10.01
N GLU A 139 0.06 -10.55 9.22
CA GLU A 139 -0.85 -11.55 8.64
C GLU A 139 -1.71 -12.25 9.70
N LYS A 140 -1.16 -12.38 10.92
CA LYS A 140 -1.87 -12.98 12.06
C LYS A 140 -3.11 -12.17 12.46
N LEU A 141 -3.10 -10.85 12.27
CA LEU A 141 -4.21 -9.96 12.64
C LEU A 141 -5.41 -10.09 11.71
N VAL A 142 -5.18 -10.45 10.44
CA VAL A 142 -6.23 -10.55 9.42
C VAL A 142 -6.65 -12.00 9.11
N ARG A 143 -6.05 -12.98 9.80
CA ARG A 143 -6.27 -14.41 9.56
C ARG A 143 -7.76 -14.79 9.57
N GLY A 144 -8.20 -15.48 8.53
CA GLY A 144 -9.59 -15.94 8.37
C GLY A 144 -10.53 -14.91 7.74
N THR A 145 -9.96 -13.86 7.15
CA THR A 145 -10.67 -12.80 6.42
C THR A 145 -10.09 -12.71 5.01
N ASP A 146 -10.92 -12.45 4.00
CA ASP A 146 -10.45 -12.12 2.66
C ASP A 146 -10.02 -10.65 2.66
N TYR A 147 -8.74 -10.39 2.51
CA TYR A 147 -8.13 -9.05 2.55
C TYR A 147 -7.58 -8.62 1.18
N SER A 148 -8.03 -9.25 0.08
CA SER A 148 -7.56 -8.97 -1.28
C SER A 148 -7.66 -7.48 -1.68
N GLU A 149 -8.60 -6.74 -1.12
CA GLU A 149 -8.70 -5.30 -1.37
C GLU A 149 -7.55 -4.48 -0.77
N LEU A 150 -6.78 -5.04 0.17
CA LEU A 150 -5.56 -4.43 0.68
C LEU A 150 -4.35 -4.64 -0.25
N ASP A 151 -4.51 -5.40 -1.35
CA ASP A 151 -3.47 -5.49 -2.39
C ASP A 151 -3.38 -4.23 -3.26
N PHE A 152 -4.44 -3.42 -3.29
CA PHE A 152 -4.42 -2.12 -3.95
C PHE A 152 -3.44 -1.16 -3.26
N PRO A 153 -2.93 -0.14 -3.99
CA PRO A 153 -2.08 0.89 -3.40
C PRO A 153 -2.72 1.50 -2.15
N TYR A 154 -1.93 1.66 -1.09
CA TYR A 154 -2.38 2.32 0.13
C TYR A 154 -2.44 3.84 -0.05
N ALA A 155 -1.56 4.38 -0.88
CA ALA A 155 -1.50 5.79 -1.22
C ALA A 155 -1.13 5.97 -2.70
N ILE A 156 -1.64 7.05 -3.27
CA ILE A 156 -1.27 7.59 -4.59
C ILE A 156 -0.63 8.95 -4.30
N VAL A 157 0.57 9.17 -4.80
CA VAL A 157 1.37 10.39 -4.58
C VAL A 157 1.63 11.06 -5.91
N GLU A 158 1.32 12.35 -5.98
CA GLU A 158 1.44 13.17 -7.18
C GLU A 158 1.97 14.56 -6.79
N TYR A 159 2.46 15.32 -7.77
CA TYR A 159 2.86 16.70 -7.55
C TYR A 159 1.60 17.56 -7.38
N ASP A 160 1.55 18.33 -6.29
CA ASP A 160 0.54 19.34 -6.03
C ASP A 160 1.16 20.72 -6.29
N GLU A 161 0.72 21.37 -7.37
CA GLU A 161 1.20 22.70 -7.78
C GLU A 161 0.94 23.76 -6.70
N THR A 162 -0.12 23.62 -5.91
CA THR A 162 -0.46 24.59 -4.85
C THR A 162 0.49 24.46 -3.65
N LEU A 163 0.96 23.23 -3.38
CA LEU A 163 1.92 22.94 -2.32
C LEU A 163 3.37 23.00 -2.79
N GLU A 164 3.60 23.16 -4.10
CA GLU A 164 4.91 23.07 -4.76
C GLU A 164 5.69 21.82 -4.31
N GLY A 165 5.00 20.68 -4.24
CA GLY A 165 5.57 19.45 -3.70
C GLY A 165 4.70 18.23 -3.89
N PHE A 166 5.25 17.07 -3.54
CA PHE A 166 4.54 15.80 -3.64
C PHE A 166 3.72 15.54 -2.39
N ASP A 167 2.43 15.29 -2.54
CA ASP A 167 1.53 14.88 -1.46
C ASP A 167 0.69 13.68 -1.91
N PHE A 168 0.12 12.97 -0.94
CA PHE A 168 -0.79 11.87 -1.23
C PHE A 168 -2.19 12.38 -1.52
N ASN A 169 -2.92 11.68 -2.39
CA ASN A 169 -4.35 11.89 -2.56
C ASN A 169 -5.07 11.60 -1.23
N LYS A 170 -5.53 12.67 -0.56
CA LYS A 170 -6.10 12.64 0.78
C LYS A 170 -7.40 11.82 0.85
N GLU A 171 -8.27 11.95 -0.16
CA GLU A 171 -9.52 11.22 -0.21
C GLU A 171 -9.28 9.72 -0.39
N TYR A 172 -8.48 9.33 -1.39
CA TYR A 172 -8.12 7.94 -1.65
C TYR A 172 -7.47 7.28 -0.42
N THR A 173 -6.47 7.95 0.16
CA THR A 173 -5.72 7.42 1.30
C THR A 173 -6.62 7.28 2.54
N ALA A 174 -7.60 8.17 2.72
CA ALA A 174 -8.59 8.06 3.80
C ALA A 174 -9.52 6.85 3.61
N GLU A 175 -9.94 6.58 2.37
CA GLU A 175 -10.75 5.41 2.03
C GLU A 175 -9.97 4.10 2.27
N MET A 176 -8.71 4.03 1.85
CA MET A 176 -7.84 2.87 2.13
C MET A 176 -7.62 2.66 3.63
N LYS A 177 -7.37 3.74 4.39
CA LYS A 177 -7.27 3.68 5.87
C LYS A 177 -8.54 3.17 6.53
N LYS A 178 -9.71 3.57 6.03
CA LYS A 178 -11.00 3.09 6.55
C LYS A 178 -11.16 1.60 6.26
N LEU A 179 -10.84 1.19 5.04
CA LEU A 179 -10.94 -0.20 4.61
C LEU A 179 -10.03 -1.12 5.43
N GLU A 180 -8.79 -0.71 5.63
CA GLU A 180 -7.81 -1.39 6.48
C GLU A 180 -8.37 -1.64 7.90
N LYS A 181 -8.93 -0.60 8.53
CA LYS A 181 -9.53 -0.70 9.86
C LYS A 181 -10.73 -1.65 9.90
N GLU A 182 -11.55 -1.65 8.86
CA GLU A 182 -12.70 -2.56 8.77
C GLU A 182 -12.26 -4.03 8.71
N PHE A 183 -11.23 -4.35 7.92
CA PHE A 183 -10.68 -5.72 7.83
C PHE A 183 -10.07 -6.19 9.15
N ILE A 184 -9.27 -5.35 9.81
CA ILE A 184 -8.70 -5.66 11.12
C ILE A 184 -9.82 -5.92 12.14
N TYR A 185 -10.88 -5.12 12.11
CA TYR A 185 -12.01 -5.29 13.02
C TYR A 185 -12.82 -6.57 12.74
N GLU A 186 -13.07 -6.91 11.47
CA GLU A 186 -13.74 -8.15 11.06
C GLU A 186 -12.97 -9.39 11.57
N ALA A 187 -11.65 -9.40 11.35
CA ALA A 187 -10.76 -10.47 11.80
C ALA A 187 -10.76 -10.64 13.33
N TYR A 188 -10.77 -9.51 14.07
CA TYR A 188 -10.91 -9.51 15.52
C TYR A 188 -12.23 -10.16 15.96
N LEU A 189 -13.36 -9.82 15.32
CA LEU A 189 -14.66 -10.40 15.66
C LEU A 189 -14.71 -11.90 15.40
N ILE A 190 -14.13 -12.37 14.30
CA ILE A 190 -14.02 -13.80 13.98
C ILE A 190 -13.24 -14.53 15.08
N THR A 191 -12.06 -14.02 15.42
CA THR A 191 -11.19 -14.61 16.45
C THR A 191 -11.88 -14.66 17.81
N LYS A 192 -12.58 -13.58 18.20
CA LYS A 192 -13.35 -13.50 19.45
C LYS A 192 -14.45 -14.55 19.52
N ARG A 193 -15.17 -14.80 18.41
CA ARG A 193 -16.21 -15.83 18.33
C ARG A 193 -15.63 -17.23 18.48
N GLN A 194 -14.52 -17.51 17.80
CA GLN A 194 -13.81 -18.79 17.90
C GLN A 194 -13.34 -19.07 19.34
N MET A 195 -12.73 -18.08 20.01
CA MET A 195 -12.29 -18.21 21.40
C MET A 195 -13.44 -18.51 22.36
N LYS A 196 -14.59 -17.85 22.20
CA LYS A 196 -15.79 -18.11 23.03
C LYS A 196 -16.30 -19.55 22.83
N ALA A 197 -16.35 -20.02 21.58
CA ALA A 197 -16.77 -21.39 21.27
C ALA A 197 -15.82 -22.44 21.89
N MET A 198 -14.51 -22.20 21.83
CA MET A 198 -13.50 -23.07 22.43
C MET A 198 -13.63 -23.14 23.96
N LYS A 199 -13.85 -22.01 24.64
CA LYS A 199 -14.06 -21.96 26.09
C LYS A 199 -15.32 -22.75 26.51
N LYS A 200 -16.43 -22.62 25.77
CA LYS A 200 -17.65 -23.38 26.02
C LYS A 200 -17.44 -24.89 25.87
N ARG A 201 -16.72 -25.32 24.82
CA ARG A 201 -16.39 -26.74 24.60
C ARG A 201 -15.55 -27.32 25.73
N LYS A 202 -14.52 -26.61 26.20
CA LYS A 202 -13.69 -27.04 27.33
C LYS A 202 -14.51 -27.16 28.62
N SER A 203 -15.35 -26.18 28.92
CA SER A 203 -16.23 -26.22 30.11
C SER A 203 -17.24 -27.38 30.08
N ASN A 204 -17.75 -27.75 28.89
CA ASN A 204 -18.67 -28.87 28.77
C ASN A 204 -17.95 -30.23 28.88
N ASN A 205 -16.72 -30.35 28.38
CA ASN A 205 -15.94 -31.60 28.43
C ASN A 205 -15.49 -31.94 29.87
N THR A 206 -15.22 -30.95 30.72
CA THR A 206 -14.87 -31.16 32.14
C THR A 206 -16.06 -31.65 32.99
N ARG A 207 -17.30 -31.46 32.52
CA ARG A 207 -18.51 -31.86 33.26
C ARG A 207 -18.97 -33.31 32.98
N ILE A 208 -18.39 -33.98 31.97
CA ILE A 208 -18.80 -35.33 31.52
C ILE A 208 -17.82 -36.43 32.00
N GLN A 209 -16.84 -36.11 32.87
CA GLN A 209 -16.10 -37.13 33.60
C GLN A 209 -16.61 -37.25 35.04
N PRO A 210 -17.74 -37.96 35.31
CA PRO A 210 -18.00 -38.45 36.65
C PRO A 210 -17.01 -39.58 36.93
N GLU A 211 -16.09 -39.30 37.85
CA GLU A 211 -15.59 -40.19 38.89
C GLU A 211 -16.11 -41.64 38.80
N ILE A 212 -15.43 -42.50 38.02
CA ILE A 212 -15.45 -43.95 38.28
C ILE A 212 -14.42 -44.17 39.39
N VAL A 213 -14.83 -43.87 40.63
CA VAL A 213 -14.11 -44.33 41.82
C VAL A 213 -14.69 -45.69 42.22
N LYS A 214 -13.73 -46.59 42.44
CA LYS A 214 -13.82 -48.04 42.63
C LYS A 214 -14.82 -48.50 43.68
#